data_AF-C6E3R5-F1
#
_entry.id   AF-C6E3R5-F1
#
_cell.length_a   1.000
_cell.length_b   1.000
_cell.length_c   1.000
_cell.angle_alpha   90.00
_cell.angle_beta   90.00
_cell.angle_gamma   90.00
#
_symmetry.space_group_name_H-M   'P 1'
#
loop_
_entity.id
_entity.type
_entity.pdbx_description
1 polymer ?
#
loop_
_entity_poly.entity_id
_entity_poly.type
_entity_poly.pdbx_seq_one_letter_code
_entity_poly.pdbx_strand_id
1 'polypeptide(L)'
;MRKMIASLLFIAAALTGCATERYSKIEKWKVAATDPVVSVGHGAMFDEKGKEVEVSPDFVLHAQRYYLKRLYDEGTSEQKALFQQKQRSVRKIKPQDKSEKILVNAALLGWLLEAVKPEDAARIGSKNSALLERFVRFRDGGLEEVPNGGGPVRKDLVALLWREGLLTFLSTNLGGPAYIEQCRAAGVPVPPDWGSSSWKYLGKLGTKFISSGIDADLYAFESEAPKGVCFALPRSSGETITLLGIICLGTETSRSCFWDNQKNKMRFGIPNNMPVPLSGFAGGADLFNGSGGICTDCHAGENPFIVHPGQPMDIAGLLPKTWSDPLVHPAWPQNQGPTSALNGIVLNPGEDSCLSCHNKPPGRRFPTLSTDTPGYCGVILPKAIQFTMPPGSPGSNASYAKEKDALFASCNRPK
;
A
#
# COMPACT_ATOMS: atom_id res chain seq x y z
N MET A 1 63.46 11.36 -62.80
CA MET A 1 62.61 12.17 -61.91
C MET A 1 61.15 11.72 -62.05
N ARG A 2 60.70 10.79 -61.19
CA ARG A 2 59.29 10.38 -61.12
C ARG A 2 58.86 10.39 -59.64
N LYS A 3 57.72 11.03 -59.41
CA LYS A 3 57.14 11.43 -58.13
C LYS A 3 56.58 10.23 -57.34
N MET A 4 57.02 10.12 -56.09
CA MET A 4 56.24 10.28 -54.85
C MET A 4 54.82 9.65 -54.70
N ILE A 5 54.67 8.95 -53.56
CA ILE A 5 53.56 8.99 -52.57
C ILE A 5 52.68 7.73 -52.40
N ALA A 6 52.50 7.41 -51.10
CA ALA A 6 51.39 6.74 -50.41
C ALA A 6 51.48 5.23 -50.13
N SER A 7 51.72 4.90 -48.85
CA SER A 7 50.92 3.93 -48.10
C SER A 7 51.12 4.14 -46.59
N LEU A 8 50.24 4.97 -46.01
CA LEU A 8 49.96 5.06 -44.57
C LEU A 8 48.62 4.35 -44.37
N LEU A 9 48.65 3.12 -43.86
CA LEU A 9 47.44 2.37 -43.51
C LEU A 9 47.08 2.69 -42.05
N PHE A 10 45.97 3.41 -41.90
CA PHE A 10 45.31 3.67 -40.64
C PHE A 10 44.77 2.35 -40.02
N ILE A 11 45.20 2.06 -38.80
CA ILE A 11 44.49 1.15 -37.89
C ILE A 11 43.43 1.99 -37.18
N ALA A 12 42.16 1.83 -37.55
CA ALA A 12 41.03 2.36 -36.80
C ALA A 12 39.79 1.49 -37.05
N ALA A 13 39.57 0.48 -36.21
CA ALA A 13 38.26 -0.16 -36.05
C ALA A 13 38.20 -0.94 -34.72
N ALA A 14 38.05 -0.23 -33.60
CA ALA A 14 37.70 -0.86 -32.31
C ALA A 14 36.95 0.09 -31.36
N LEU A 15 35.94 0.83 -31.83
CA LEU A 15 35.01 1.57 -30.96
C LEU A 15 33.62 1.70 -31.60
N THR A 16 32.89 0.59 -31.74
CA THR A 16 31.45 0.59 -32.05
C THR A 16 30.73 -0.50 -31.25
N GLY A 17 30.87 -0.47 -29.93
CA GLY A 17 30.15 -1.33 -28.99
C GLY A 17 28.99 -0.67 -28.25
N CYS A 18 28.64 0.59 -28.56
CA CYS A 18 27.59 1.35 -27.88
C CYS A 18 26.44 1.69 -28.84
N ALA A 19 25.70 0.68 -29.30
CA ALA A 19 24.38 0.91 -29.90
C ALA A 19 23.55 -0.39 -29.89
N THR A 20 22.41 -0.34 -29.19
CA THR A 20 21.28 -1.30 -29.23
C THR A 20 21.33 -2.55 -28.34
N GLU A 21 21.33 -2.38 -27.02
CA GLU A 21 20.60 -3.32 -26.13
C GLU A 21 19.06 -3.12 -26.28
N ARG A 22 18.56 -3.14 -27.53
CA ARG A 22 17.15 -3.00 -27.85
C ARG A 22 16.42 -4.30 -27.52
N TYR A 23 15.72 -4.31 -26.39
CA TYR A 23 14.56 -5.17 -26.11
C TYR A 23 14.77 -6.69 -26.24
N SER A 24 15.80 -7.22 -25.59
CA SER A 24 15.98 -8.67 -25.46
C SER A 24 14.84 -9.30 -24.63
N LYS A 25 14.47 -10.55 -24.95
CA LYS A 25 13.53 -11.35 -24.14
C LYS A 25 14.11 -11.49 -22.71
N ILE A 26 13.25 -11.54 -21.69
CA ILE A 26 13.69 -11.53 -20.27
C ILE A 26 14.67 -12.67 -19.96
N GLU A 27 14.54 -13.82 -20.63
CA GLU A 27 15.45 -14.97 -20.54
C GLU A 27 16.90 -14.62 -20.86
N LYS A 28 17.11 -13.60 -21.69
CA LYS A 28 18.44 -13.15 -22.16
C LYS A 28 18.97 -11.95 -21.38
N TRP A 29 18.24 -11.46 -20.38
CA TRP A 29 18.72 -10.34 -19.58
C TRP A 29 19.93 -10.75 -18.76
N LYS A 30 21.02 -10.00 -18.91
CA LYS A 30 22.15 -10.04 -17.99
C LYS A 30 21.77 -9.18 -16.79
N VAL A 31 21.70 -9.80 -15.62
CA VAL A 31 21.42 -9.14 -14.33
C VAL A 31 22.57 -9.42 -13.37
N ALA A 32 22.63 -8.69 -12.25
CA ALA A 32 23.62 -8.94 -11.20
C ALA A 32 23.52 -10.39 -10.70
N ALA A 33 24.65 -10.97 -10.28
CA ALA A 33 24.69 -12.31 -9.71
C ALA A 33 24.11 -12.34 -8.28
N THR A 34 24.24 -11.23 -7.56
CA THR A 34 23.77 -11.08 -6.18
C THR A 34 22.70 -9.99 -6.07
N ASP A 35 22.00 -10.00 -4.95
CA ASP A 35 20.91 -9.07 -4.66
C ASP A 35 21.45 -7.63 -4.59
N PRO A 36 21.02 -6.73 -5.50
CA PRO A 36 21.58 -5.38 -5.59
C PRO A 36 21.12 -4.47 -4.44
N VAL A 37 20.08 -4.84 -3.69
CA VAL A 37 19.59 -4.11 -2.52
C VAL A 37 19.28 -5.11 -1.43
N VAL A 38 20.25 -5.44 -0.57
CA VAL A 38 20.05 -6.45 0.48
C VAL A 38 19.11 -5.94 1.57
N SER A 39 19.18 -4.65 1.90
CA SER A 39 18.29 -4.01 2.88
C SER A 39 17.90 -2.59 2.47
N VAL A 40 16.72 -2.15 2.92
CA VAL A 40 16.22 -0.77 2.80
C VAL A 40 15.93 -0.24 4.20
N GLY A 41 16.35 0.98 4.50
CA GLY A 41 16.00 1.65 5.74
C GLY A 41 16.46 3.10 5.78
N HIS A 42 15.72 3.95 6.49
CA HIS A 42 16.02 5.39 6.64
C HIS A 42 16.09 6.19 5.32
N GLY A 43 15.38 5.73 4.28
CA GLY A 43 15.50 6.33 2.94
C GLY A 43 16.78 5.94 2.18
N ALA A 44 17.62 5.08 2.76
CA ALA A 44 18.82 4.52 2.15
C ALA A 44 18.60 3.07 1.72
N MET A 45 19.40 2.63 0.74
CA MET A 45 19.47 1.26 0.24
C MET A 45 20.89 0.76 0.43
N PHE A 46 21.05 -0.50 0.83
CA PHE A 46 22.37 -1.08 1.12
C PHE A 46 22.63 -2.34 0.29
N ASP A 47 23.87 -2.50 -0.15
CA ASP A 47 24.32 -3.69 -0.86
C ASP A 47 24.66 -4.86 0.10
N GLU A 48 25.14 -5.97 -0.45
CA GLU A 48 25.56 -7.15 0.30
C GLU A 48 26.70 -6.92 1.29
N LYS A 49 27.45 -5.83 1.13
CA LYS A 49 28.55 -5.43 2.03
C LYS A 49 28.07 -4.45 3.11
N GLY A 50 26.78 -4.15 3.14
CA GLY A 50 26.19 -3.15 4.02
C GLY A 50 26.57 -1.72 3.63
N LYS A 51 27.07 -1.49 2.42
CA LYS A 51 27.41 -0.15 1.94
C LYS A 51 26.17 0.52 1.35
N GLU A 52 25.93 1.77 1.72
CA GLU A 52 24.87 2.57 1.12
C GLU A 52 25.10 2.72 -0.40
N VAL A 53 24.04 2.50 -1.16
CA VAL A 53 24.04 2.53 -2.62
C VAL A 53 23.50 3.87 -3.09
N GLU A 54 24.24 4.50 -4.01
CA GLU A 54 23.74 5.68 -4.71
C GLU A 54 22.58 5.29 -5.64
N VAL A 55 21.36 5.66 -5.25
CA VAL A 55 20.15 5.28 -5.97
C VAL A 55 19.92 6.23 -7.15
N SER A 56 20.51 5.90 -8.30
CA SER A 56 20.27 6.55 -9.59
C SER A 56 19.15 5.87 -10.39
N PRO A 57 18.54 6.52 -11.40
CA PRO A 57 17.54 5.86 -12.26
C PRO A 57 18.06 4.59 -12.94
N ASP A 58 19.33 4.56 -13.35
CA ASP A 58 19.92 3.38 -13.99
C ASP A 58 20.13 2.24 -12.99
N PHE A 59 20.54 2.58 -11.76
CA PHE A 59 20.59 1.61 -10.68
C PHE A 59 19.21 0.99 -10.42
N VAL A 60 18.16 1.82 -10.33
CA VAL A 60 16.80 1.31 -10.10
C VAL A 60 16.35 0.39 -11.23
N LEU A 61 16.56 0.78 -12.48
CA LEU A 61 16.22 -0.06 -13.62
C LEU A 61 16.98 -1.40 -13.60
N HIS A 62 18.25 -1.41 -13.21
CA HIS A 62 19.02 -2.64 -13.07
C HIS A 62 18.54 -3.51 -11.91
N ALA A 63 18.25 -2.90 -10.75
CA ALA A 63 17.72 -3.61 -9.59
C ALA A 63 16.35 -4.22 -9.87
N GLN A 64 15.44 -3.49 -10.51
CA GLN A 64 14.14 -4.02 -10.90
C GLN A 64 14.27 -5.15 -11.94
N ARG A 65 15.19 -5.03 -12.92
CA ARG A 65 15.46 -6.12 -13.87
C ARG A 65 15.96 -7.38 -13.17
N TYR A 66 16.81 -7.24 -12.14
CA TYR A 66 17.24 -8.36 -11.31
C TYR A 66 16.06 -9.09 -10.67
N TYR A 67 15.17 -8.37 -9.96
CA TYR A 67 14.01 -9.01 -9.31
C TYR A 67 13.01 -9.58 -10.32
N LEU A 68 12.74 -8.86 -11.40
CA LEU A 68 11.89 -9.36 -12.49
C LEU A 68 12.43 -10.66 -13.06
N LYS A 69 13.75 -10.75 -13.33
CA LYS A 69 14.38 -11.96 -13.88
C LYS A 69 14.30 -13.12 -12.88
N ARG A 70 14.63 -12.86 -11.62
CA ARG A 70 14.57 -13.86 -10.55
C ARG A 70 13.16 -14.47 -10.43
N LEU A 71 12.14 -13.63 -10.24
CA LEU A 71 10.75 -14.10 -10.13
C LEU A 71 10.26 -14.74 -11.42
N TYR A 72 10.70 -14.24 -12.57
CA TYR A 72 10.36 -14.83 -13.86
C TYR A 72 10.89 -16.26 -13.93
N ASP A 73 12.12 -16.51 -13.48
CA ASP A 73 12.72 -17.84 -13.50
C ASP A 73 12.02 -18.82 -12.55
N GLU A 74 11.62 -18.33 -11.36
CA GLU A 74 10.85 -19.08 -10.35
C GLU A 74 9.42 -19.42 -10.80
N GLY A 75 8.84 -18.66 -11.73
CA GLY A 75 7.47 -18.86 -12.22
C GLY A 75 7.25 -20.13 -13.05
N THR A 76 6.02 -20.63 -13.02
CA THR A 76 5.49 -21.68 -13.91
C THR A 76 5.47 -21.23 -15.38
N SER A 77 5.32 -22.18 -16.30
CA SER A 77 5.17 -21.89 -17.73
C SER A 77 3.97 -20.99 -18.02
N GLU A 78 2.84 -21.18 -17.33
CA GLU A 78 1.66 -20.31 -17.47
C GLU A 78 1.95 -18.88 -17.00
N GLN A 79 2.56 -18.73 -15.81
CA GLN A 79 2.92 -17.42 -15.27
C GLN A 79 3.93 -16.69 -16.17
N LYS A 80 4.92 -17.41 -16.71
CA LYS A 80 5.90 -16.89 -17.68
C LYS A 80 5.22 -16.40 -18.96
N ALA A 81 4.29 -17.19 -19.52
CA ALA A 81 3.55 -16.82 -20.73
C ALA A 81 2.70 -15.56 -20.51
N LEU A 82 2.00 -15.48 -19.37
CA LEU A 82 1.18 -14.33 -19.00
C LEU A 82 2.02 -13.08 -18.71
N PHE A 83 3.17 -13.24 -18.06
CA PHE A 83 4.15 -12.16 -17.87
C PHE A 83 4.60 -11.60 -19.23
N GLN A 84 5.02 -12.48 -20.14
CA GLN A 84 5.46 -12.07 -21.47
C GLN A 84 4.34 -11.36 -22.25
N GLN A 85 3.08 -11.77 -22.09
CA GLN A 85 1.93 -11.08 -22.68
C GLN A 85 1.80 -9.66 -22.15
N LYS A 86 1.79 -9.46 -20.83
CA LYS A 86 1.72 -8.14 -20.19
C LYS A 86 2.89 -7.26 -20.60
N GLN A 87 4.09 -7.84 -20.62
CA GLN A 87 5.30 -7.15 -21.08
C GLN A 87 5.17 -6.70 -22.55
N ARG A 88 4.60 -7.55 -23.44
CA ARG A 88 4.31 -7.18 -24.83
C ARG A 88 3.29 -6.03 -24.93
N SER A 89 2.23 -6.06 -24.12
CA SER A 89 1.21 -5.00 -24.09
C SER A 89 1.83 -3.65 -23.72
N VAL A 90 2.60 -3.61 -22.63
CA VAL A 90 3.23 -2.37 -22.15
C VAL A 90 4.31 -1.88 -23.11
N ARG A 91 5.05 -2.77 -23.79
CA ARG A 91 6.02 -2.37 -24.82
C ARG A 91 5.39 -1.57 -25.96
N LYS A 92 4.10 -1.75 -26.27
CA LYS A 92 3.43 -1.03 -27.37
C LYS A 92 3.36 0.48 -27.13
N ILE A 93 3.26 0.92 -25.87
CA ILE A 93 3.15 2.35 -25.53
C ILE A 93 4.50 3.07 -25.45
N LYS A 94 5.60 2.32 -25.56
CA LYS A 94 6.99 2.79 -25.58
C LYS A 94 7.27 3.81 -24.46
N PRO A 95 7.50 3.35 -23.22
CA PRO A 95 7.92 4.20 -22.12
C PRO A 95 9.06 5.14 -22.54
N GLN A 96 8.83 6.45 -22.47
CA GLN A 96 9.65 7.46 -23.13
C GLN A 96 10.90 7.78 -22.31
N ASP A 97 10.74 7.98 -21.00
CA ASP A 97 11.83 8.33 -20.09
C ASP A 97 12.16 7.19 -19.10
N LYS A 98 13.08 7.47 -18.17
CA LYS A 98 13.48 6.50 -17.15
C LYS A 98 12.39 6.31 -16.09
N SER A 99 11.64 7.34 -15.72
CA SER A 99 10.54 7.25 -14.75
C SER A 99 9.42 6.33 -15.22
N GLU A 100 8.99 6.46 -16.48
CA GLU A 100 8.00 5.59 -17.09
C GLU A 100 8.49 4.14 -17.10
N LYS A 101 9.77 3.91 -17.41
CA LYS A 101 10.36 2.56 -17.37
C LYS A 101 10.42 2.00 -15.96
N ILE A 102 10.75 2.83 -14.97
CA ILE A 102 10.77 2.45 -13.55
C ILE A 102 9.37 2.07 -13.08
N LEU A 103 8.36 2.87 -13.43
CA LEU A 103 6.96 2.57 -13.11
C LEU A 103 6.51 1.26 -13.75
N VAL A 104 6.78 1.08 -15.05
CA VAL A 104 6.44 -0.15 -15.78
C VAL A 104 7.09 -1.38 -15.13
N ASN A 105 8.37 -1.30 -14.82
CA ASN A 105 9.09 -2.38 -14.18
C ASN A 105 8.55 -2.67 -12.78
N ALA A 106 8.23 -1.64 -11.99
CA ALA A 106 7.66 -1.80 -10.66
C ALA A 106 6.27 -2.45 -10.71
N ALA A 107 5.44 -2.05 -11.67
CA ALA A 107 4.10 -2.60 -11.91
C ALA A 107 4.16 -4.07 -12.36
N LEU A 108 5.06 -4.38 -13.31
CA LEU A 108 5.34 -5.76 -13.72
C LEU A 108 5.90 -6.61 -12.56
N LEU A 109 6.74 -6.03 -11.71
CA LEU A 109 7.33 -6.70 -10.56
C LEU A 109 6.27 -6.98 -9.49
N GLY A 110 5.41 -6.01 -9.17
CA GLY A 110 4.27 -6.18 -8.27
C GLY A 110 3.32 -7.27 -8.75
N TRP A 111 2.95 -7.24 -10.05
CA TRP A 111 2.12 -8.29 -10.63
C TRP A 111 2.77 -9.68 -10.54
N LEU A 112 4.07 -9.79 -10.85
CA LEU A 112 4.77 -11.06 -10.85
C LEU A 112 4.99 -11.61 -9.44
N LEU A 113 5.18 -10.74 -8.44
CA LEU A 113 5.20 -11.12 -7.02
C LEU A 113 3.91 -11.80 -6.59
N GLU A 114 2.75 -11.21 -6.95
CA GLU A 114 1.44 -11.78 -6.64
C GLU A 114 1.15 -13.07 -7.42
N ALA A 115 1.66 -13.16 -8.65
CA ALA A 115 1.50 -14.35 -9.46
C ALA A 115 2.33 -15.53 -8.91
N VAL A 116 3.62 -15.30 -8.63
CA VAL A 116 4.60 -16.35 -8.24
C VAL A 116 4.50 -16.69 -6.76
N LYS A 117 4.24 -15.70 -5.90
CA LYS A 117 4.18 -15.83 -4.43
C LYS A 117 5.43 -16.49 -3.82
N PRO A 118 6.64 -15.95 -4.07
CA PRO A 118 7.86 -16.49 -3.47
C PRO A 118 7.83 -16.37 -1.93
N GLU A 119 8.63 -17.18 -1.24
CA GLU A 119 8.73 -17.16 0.23
C GLU A 119 9.10 -15.77 0.77
N ASP A 120 9.96 -15.03 0.06
CA ASP A 120 10.39 -13.68 0.43
C ASP A 120 9.59 -12.56 -0.26
N ALA A 121 8.34 -12.83 -0.67
CA ALA A 121 7.48 -11.86 -1.38
C ALA A 121 7.39 -10.51 -0.67
N ALA A 122 7.22 -10.51 0.66
CA ALA A 122 7.15 -9.28 1.45
C ALA A 122 8.45 -8.45 1.38
N ARG A 123 9.61 -9.13 1.36
CA ARG A 123 10.92 -8.48 1.27
C ARG A 123 11.14 -7.87 -0.11
N ILE A 124 10.83 -8.60 -1.18
CA ILE A 124 10.95 -8.07 -2.54
C ILE A 124 9.94 -6.95 -2.77
N GLY A 125 8.71 -7.08 -2.25
CA GLY A 125 7.68 -6.04 -2.30
C GLY A 125 8.16 -4.74 -1.67
N SER A 126 8.74 -4.80 -0.46
CA SER A 126 9.31 -3.63 0.21
C SER A 126 10.42 -2.95 -0.61
N LYS A 127 11.32 -3.75 -1.22
CA LYS A 127 12.37 -3.23 -2.11
C LYS A 127 11.80 -2.61 -3.37
N ASN A 128 10.77 -3.21 -3.98
CA ASN A 128 10.10 -2.67 -5.15
C ASN A 128 9.47 -1.30 -4.86
N SER A 129 8.75 -1.17 -3.74
CA SER A 129 8.18 0.10 -3.30
C SER A 129 9.26 1.17 -3.11
N ALA A 130 10.32 0.85 -2.36
CA ALA A 130 11.41 1.78 -2.12
C ALA A 130 12.13 2.23 -3.40
N LEU A 131 12.32 1.32 -4.36
CA LEU A 131 12.89 1.61 -5.68
C LEU A 131 11.99 2.52 -6.52
N LEU A 132 10.67 2.29 -6.48
CA LEU A 132 9.68 3.09 -7.21
C LEU A 132 9.59 4.51 -6.63
N GLU A 133 9.45 4.62 -5.31
CA GLU A 133 9.25 5.89 -4.58
C GLU A 133 10.38 6.90 -4.78
N ARG A 134 11.58 6.44 -5.19
CA ARG A 134 12.72 7.32 -5.47
C ARG A 134 12.49 8.23 -6.69
N PHE A 135 11.72 7.77 -7.67
CA PHE A 135 11.60 8.42 -8.98
C PHE A 135 10.16 8.61 -9.48
N VAL A 136 9.19 7.98 -8.84
CA VAL A 136 7.77 8.07 -9.22
C VAL A 136 6.93 8.27 -7.96
N ARG A 137 6.14 9.35 -7.93
CA ARG A 137 5.23 9.68 -6.81
C ARG A 137 3.80 9.81 -7.31
N PHE A 138 2.87 9.21 -6.57
CA PHE A 138 1.43 9.34 -6.81
C PHE A 138 0.85 10.37 -5.84
N ARG A 139 0.23 11.45 -6.36
CA ARG A 139 -0.43 12.50 -5.58
C ARG A 139 -1.75 12.91 -6.27
N ASP A 140 -2.81 13.15 -5.50
CA ASP A 140 -4.13 13.61 -5.97
C ASP A 140 -4.76 12.77 -7.11
N GLY A 141 -4.55 11.45 -7.11
CA GLY A 141 -5.03 10.57 -8.19
C GLY A 141 -4.25 10.71 -9.51
N GLY A 142 -3.09 11.38 -9.50
CA GLY A 142 -2.17 11.55 -10.62
C GLY A 142 -0.70 11.30 -10.22
N LEU A 143 0.21 11.44 -11.18
CA LEU A 143 1.66 11.29 -10.99
C LEU A 143 2.31 12.68 -10.98
N GLU A 144 3.06 13.00 -9.92
CA GLU A 144 3.76 14.28 -9.74
C GLU A 144 5.22 14.19 -10.23
N GLU A 145 5.78 15.31 -10.69
CA GLU A 145 7.21 15.45 -10.97
C GLU A 145 8.04 15.27 -9.68
N VAL A 146 9.02 14.37 -9.71
CA VAL A 146 9.89 14.13 -8.54
C VAL A 146 11.09 15.06 -8.65
N PRO A 147 11.49 15.77 -7.56
CA PRO A 147 12.59 16.74 -7.58
C PRO A 147 13.96 16.21 -8.06
N ASN A 148 14.15 14.88 -8.14
CA ASN A 148 15.41 14.24 -8.54
C ASN A 148 15.38 13.65 -9.96
N GLY A 149 14.71 14.33 -10.89
CA GLY A 149 14.76 14.00 -12.33
C GLY A 149 13.70 13.01 -12.80
N GLY A 150 12.58 12.92 -12.08
CA GLY A 150 11.43 12.15 -12.52
C GLY A 150 10.48 13.03 -13.35
N GLY A 151 10.47 12.86 -14.68
CA GLY A 151 9.50 13.53 -15.56
C GLY A 151 8.06 13.07 -15.29
N PRO A 152 7.04 13.86 -15.69
CA PRO A 152 5.64 13.50 -15.50
C PRO A 152 5.32 12.25 -16.33
N VAL A 153 4.80 11.23 -15.67
CA VAL A 153 4.42 9.98 -16.35
C VAL A 153 3.13 10.22 -17.14
N ARG A 154 3.10 9.78 -18.39
CA ARG A 154 1.93 10.00 -19.25
C ARG A 154 0.70 9.23 -18.76
N LYS A 155 -0.46 9.89 -18.82
CA LYS A 155 -1.76 9.34 -18.40
C LYS A 155 -2.17 8.09 -19.19
N ASP A 156 -1.82 8.02 -20.47
CA ASP A 156 -2.09 6.86 -21.34
C ASP A 156 -1.31 5.61 -20.90
N LEU A 157 -0.07 5.78 -20.45
CA LEU A 157 0.73 4.71 -19.85
C LEU A 157 0.09 4.20 -18.56
N VAL A 158 -0.29 5.10 -17.65
CA VAL A 158 -0.98 4.73 -16.41
C VAL A 158 -2.27 3.96 -16.72
N ALA A 159 -3.11 4.48 -17.61
CA ALA A 159 -4.34 3.82 -18.03
C ALA A 159 -4.11 2.44 -18.65
N LEU A 160 -3.03 2.27 -19.43
CA LEU A 160 -2.61 0.95 -19.93
C LEU A 160 -2.22 0.03 -18.79
N LEU A 161 -1.39 0.47 -17.84
CA LEU A 161 -0.98 -0.36 -16.72
C LEU A 161 -2.16 -0.80 -15.86
N TRP A 162 -3.16 0.07 -15.67
CA TRP A 162 -4.44 -0.29 -15.05
C TRP A 162 -5.20 -1.35 -15.86
N ARG A 163 -5.40 -1.12 -17.17
CA ARG A 163 -6.12 -2.06 -18.05
C ARG A 163 -5.44 -3.43 -18.11
N GLU A 164 -4.12 -3.47 -18.07
CA GLU A 164 -3.34 -4.72 -18.05
C GLU A 164 -3.30 -5.36 -16.66
N GLY A 165 -3.90 -4.75 -15.63
CA GLY A 165 -3.89 -5.23 -14.25
C GLY A 165 -2.48 -5.28 -13.65
N LEU A 166 -1.64 -4.29 -13.99
CA LEU A 166 -0.25 -4.18 -13.54
C LEU A 166 -0.08 -3.17 -12.40
N LEU A 167 -0.94 -2.16 -12.32
CA LEU A 167 -1.03 -1.32 -11.12
C LEU A 167 -2.03 -1.97 -10.17
N THR A 168 -1.49 -2.62 -9.15
CA THR A 168 -2.26 -3.18 -8.02
C THR A 168 -2.21 -2.18 -6.87
N PHE A 169 -2.82 -1.02 -7.09
CA PHE A 169 -3.64 -0.45 -6.04
C PHE A 169 -5.04 -0.83 -6.46
N LEU A 170 -5.82 -1.58 -5.71
CA LEU A 170 -7.18 -1.85 -6.18
C LEU A 170 -8.04 -0.63 -5.96
N SER A 171 -7.90 0.37 -6.84
CA SER A 171 -8.83 1.49 -6.83
C SER A 171 -10.15 1.12 -7.51
N THR A 172 -11.23 1.79 -7.13
CA THR A 172 -12.55 1.61 -7.73
C THR A 172 -13.19 2.93 -8.08
N ASN A 173 -13.85 2.97 -9.24
CA ASN A 173 -14.79 4.04 -9.60
C ASN A 173 -16.24 3.58 -9.46
N LEU A 174 -16.47 2.41 -8.87
CA LEU A 174 -17.79 1.82 -8.68
C LEU A 174 -18.36 2.21 -7.32
N GLY A 175 -19.67 2.40 -7.30
CA GLY A 175 -20.49 2.60 -6.11
C GLY A 175 -21.66 1.62 -6.06
N GLY A 176 -22.50 1.74 -5.03
CA GLY A 176 -23.74 0.99 -4.86
C GLY A 176 -23.61 -0.53 -5.07
N PRO A 177 -24.59 -1.19 -5.73
CA PRO A 177 -24.56 -2.63 -5.97
C PRO A 177 -23.33 -3.12 -6.76
N ALA A 178 -22.81 -2.31 -7.69
CA ALA A 178 -21.65 -2.70 -8.48
C ALA A 178 -20.38 -2.81 -7.62
N TYR A 179 -20.23 -1.92 -6.63
CA TYR A 179 -19.13 -2.01 -5.67
C TYR A 179 -19.26 -3.24 -4.76
N ILE A 180 -20.48 -3.57 -4.33
CA ILE A 180 -20.74 -4.77 -3.52
C ILE A 180 -20.30 -6.04 -4.27
N GLU A 181 -20.66 -6.16 -5.55
CA GLU A 181 -20.22 -7.28 -6.39
C GLU A 181 -18.70 -7.29 -6.58
N GLN A 182 -18.08 -6.12 -6.77
CA GLN A 182 -16.63 -6.00 -6.87
C GLN A 182 -15.92 -6.50 -5.61
N CYS A 183 -16.42 -6.12 -4.42
CA CYS A 183 -15.89 -6.60 -3.15
C CYS A 183 -15.95 -8.12 -3.04
N ARG A 184 -17.10 -8.72 -3.37
CA ARG A 184 -17.27 -10.17 -3.38
C ARG A 184 -16.31 -10.85 -4.36
N ALA A 185 -16.23 -10.35 -5.59
CA ALA A 185 -15.33 -10.87 -6.62
C ALA A 185 -13.85 -10.71 -6.23
N ALA A 186 -13.53 -9.70 -5.42
CA ALA A 186 -12.21 -9.48 -4.89
C ALA A 186 -11.86 -10.38 -3.70
N GLY A 187 -12.78 -11.24 -3.24
CA GLY A 187 -12.57 -12.12 -2.09
C GLY A 187 -12.73 -11.40 -0.75
N VAL A 188 -13.39 -10.25 -0.72
CA VAL A 188 -13.79 -9.55 0.51
C VAL A 188 -15.20 -10.00 0.88
N PRO A 189 -15.48 -10.38 2.13
CA PRO A 189 -16.84 -10.70 2.54
C PRO A 189 -17.74 -9.48 2.39
N VAL A 190 -18.96 -9.71 1.91
CA VAL A 190 -20.02 -8.71 1.87
C VAL A 190 -20.90 -8.96 3.10
N PRO A 191 -21.04 -7.97 4.00
CA PRO A 191 -21.82 -8.17 5.21
C PRO A 191 -23.32 -8.25 4.90
N PRO A 192 -24.12 -8.83 5.79
CA PRO A 192 -25.57 -8.73 5.72
C PRO A 192 -26.01 -7.29 5.99
N ASP A 193 -27.28 -7.01 5.72
CA ASP A 193 -27.90 -5.74 6.05
C ASP A 193 -27.68 -5.37 7.53
N TRP A 194 -27.53 -4.07 7.79
CA TRP A 194 -27.41 -3.58 9.16
C TRP A 194 -28.68 -3.94 9.95
N GLY A 195 -28.52 -4.32 11.21
CA GLY A 195 -29.62 -4.78 12.07
C GLY A 195 -30.02 -6.25 11.89
N SER A 196 -29.40 -6.97 10.94
CA SER A 196 -29.54 -8.42 10.85
C SER A 196 -29.00 -9.13 12.10
N SER A 197 -29.62 -10.24 12.50
CA SER A 197 -29.18 -11.09 13.61
C SER A 197 -27.83 -11.79 13.35
N SER A 198 -27.35 -11.78 12.11
CA SER A 198 -26.02 -12.26 11.75
C SER A 198 -24.87 -11.40 12.30
N TRP A 199 -25.16 -10.16 12.72
CA TRP A 199 -24.18 -9.30 13.39
C TRP A 199 -24.03 -9.71 14.86
N LYS A 200 -22.83 -10.09 15.25
CA LYS A 200 -22.49 -10.43 16.63
C LYS A 200 -21.99 -9.19 17.36
N TYR A 201 -22.67 -8.81 18.44
CA TYR A 201 -22.19 -7.76 19.34
C TYR A 201 -20.93 -8.23 20.08
N LEU A 202 -19.86 -7.44 20.01
CA LEU A 202 -18.59 -7.70 20.69
C LEU A 202 -18.37 -6.84 21.93
N GLY A 203 -19.22 -5.83 22.15
CA GLY A 203 -19.11 -4.93 23.29
C GLY A 203 -18.96 -3.47 22.88
N LYS A 204 -18.98 -2.61 23.91
CA LYS A 204 -18.77 -1.17 23.78
C LYS A 204 -17.29 -0.84 23.82
N LEU A 205 -16.83 0.05 22.95
CA LEU A 205 -15.45 0.54 23.03
C LEU A 205 -15.29 1.42 24.29
N GLY A 206 -14.39 1.02 25.18
CA GLY A 206 -14.14 1.70 26.45
C GLY A 206 -13.41 3.03 26.26
N THR A 207 -12.49 3.08 25.30
CA THR A 207 -11.70 4.29 25.00
C THR A 207 -12.09 4.89 23.66
N LYS A 208 -12.67 6.09 23.70
CA LYS A 208 -13.04 6.86 22.50
C LYS A 208 -11.91 7.79 22.11
N PHE A 209 -10.89 7.26 21.44
CA PHE A 209 -9.70 8.05 21.16
C PHE A 209 -9.89 9.08 20.03
N ILE A 210 -10.83 8.90 19.09
CA ILE A 210 -11.06 9.86 17.99
C ILE A 210 -12.09 10.94 18.33
N SER A 211 -13.25 10.56 18.88
CA SER A 211 -14.39 11.45 19.11
C SER A 211 -14.91 11.31 20.54
N SER A 212 -14.85 12.39 21.32
CA SER A 212 -15.45 12.46 22.66
C SER A 212 -16.97 12.57 22.57
N GLY A 213 -17.69 11.94 23.50
CA GLY A 213 -19.13 12.19 23.69
C GLY A 213 -20.10 11.34 22.85
N ILE A 214 -19.63 10.44 21.99
CA ILE A 214 -20.50 9.56 21.18
C ILE A 214 -20.23 8.11 21.58
N ASP A 215 -21.26 7.35 21.95
CA ASP A 215 -21.11 5.93 22.28
C ASP A 215 -20.78 5.12 21.05
N ALA A 216 -19.80 4.22 21.14
CA ALA A 216 -19.36 3.40 20.02
C ALA A 216 -19.44 1.92 20.43
N ASP A 217 -20.35 1.22 19.78
CA ASP A 217 -20.50 -0.23 19.92
C ASP A 217 -19.76 -0.94 18.78
N LEU A 218 -19.26 -2.14 19.05
CA LEU A 218 -18.61 -2.97 18.04
C LEU A 218 -19.45 -4.20 17.72
N TYR A 219 -19.70 -4.40 16.42
CA TYR A 219 -20.34 -5.59 15.89
C TYR A 219 -19.43 -6.25 14.86
N ALA A 220 -19.47 -7.57 14.81
CA ALA A 220 -18.70 -8.38 13.88
C ALA A 220 -19.61 -9.28 13.05
N PHE A 221 -19.24 -9.46 11.79
CA PHE A 221 -19.78 -10.49 10.92
C PHE A 221 -18.60 -11.28 10.34
N GLU A 222 -18.58 -12.57 10.59
CA GLU A 222 -17.57 -13.50 10.05
C GLU A 222 -18.18 -14.29 8.89
N SER A 223 -17.38 -14.51 7.86
CA SER A 223 -17.79 -15.24 6.65
C SER A 223 -16.73 -16.25 6.28
N GLU A 224 -17.17 -17.43 5.82
CA GLU A 224 -16.29 -18.48 5.29
C GLU A 224 -16.15 -18.41 3.76
N ALA A 225 -17.05 -17.69 3.07
CA ALA A 225 -17.07 -17.62 1.60
C ALA A 225 -17.58 -16.26 1.08
N PRO A 226 -16.68 -15.31 0.73
CA PRO A 226 -15.24 -15.33 0.92
C PRO A 226 -14.84 -15.36 2.41
N LYS A 227 -13.71 -16.01 2.73
CA LYS A 227 -13.20 -16.07 4.10
C LYS A 227 -12.73 -14.69 4.57
N GLY A 228 -13.30 -14.21 5.68
CA GLY A 228 -12.92 -12.93 6.25
C GLY A 228 -13.86 -12.43 7.34
N VAL A 229 -13.70 -11.15 7.68
CA VAL A 229 -14.46 -10.49 8.74
C VAL A 229 -14.88 -9.08 8.34
N CYS A 230 -16.06 -8.68 8.80
CA CYS A 230 -16.56 -7.31 8.73
C CYS A 230 -16.78 -6.78 10.14
N PHE A 231 -16.35 -5.54 10.39
CA PHE A 231 -16.68 -4.81 11.60
C PHE A 231 -17.58 -3.63 11.28
N ALA A 232 -18.64 -3.49 12.07
CA ALA A 232 -19.52 -2.34 12.07
C ALA A 232 -19.36 -1.57 13.39
N LEU A 233 -19.21 -0.25 13.27
CA LEU A 233 -19.00 0.64 14.41
C LEU A 233 -20.09 1.72 14.48
N PRO A 234 -21.33 1.36 14.89
CA PRO A 234 -22.38 2.34 15.13
C PRO A 234 -21.99 3.29 16.26
N ARG A 235 -22.13 4.58 15.97
CA ARG A 235 -21.87 5.69 16.87
C ARG A 235 -23.14 6.48 17.10
N SER A 236 -23.72 6.31 18.28
CA SER A 236 -25.06 6.82 18.61
C SER A 236 -25.03 8.07 19.47
N SER A 237 -25.98 8.97 19.17
CA SER A 237 -26.33 10.12 19.99
C SER A 237 -27.81 9.98 20.35
N GLY A 238 -28.07 9.56 21.60
CA GLY A 238 -29.43 9.17 22.03
C GLY A 238 -29.92 7.93 21.27
N GLU A 239 -31.14 8.01 20.72
CA GLU A 239 -31.80 6.91 20.02
C GLU A 239 -31.44 6.82 18.52
N THR A 240 -30.43 7.57 18.06
CA THR A 240 -30.04 7.61 16.65
C THR A 240 -28.57 7.27 16.49
N ILE A 241 -28.28 6.29 15.64
CA ILE A 241 -26.94 6.05 15.10
C ILE A 241 -26.66 7.20 14.14
N THR A 242 -25.73 8.06 14.55
CA THR A 242 -25.33 9.21 13.74
C THR A 242 -24.27 8.80 12.73
N LEU A 243 -23.39 7.86 13.07
CA LEU A 243 -22.27 7.46 12.22
C LEU A 243 -22.06 5.95 12.29
N LEU A 244 -22.03 5.28 11.14
CA LEU A 244 -21.90 3.83 11.03
C LEU A 244 -20.95 3.49 9.89
N GLY A 245 -19.69 3.32 10.25
CA GLY A 245 -18.68 2.79 9.34
C GLY A 245 -18.69 1.27 9.40
N ILE A 246 -18.63 0.64 8.23
CA ILE A 246 -18.45 -0.80 8.08
C ILE A 246 -17.19 -1.04 7.26
N ILE A 247 -16.29 -1.86 7.79
CA ILE A 247 -15.05 -2.25 7.11
C ILE A 247 -15.01 -3.76 7.05
N CYS A 248 -14.80 -4.30 5.86
CA CYS A 248 -14.63 -5.73 5.65
C CYS A 248 -13.23 -6.03 5.14
N LEU A 249 -12.70 -7.16 5.57
CA LEU A 249 -11.39 -7.67 5.19
C LEU A 249 -11.52 -9.13 4.73
N GLY A 250 -11.06 -9.42 3.52
CA GLY A 250 -10.80 -10.79 3.06
C GLY A 250 -9.47 -11.28 3.63
N THR A 251 -9.47 -12.24 4.54
CA THR A 251 -8.25 -12.69 5.22
C THR A 251 -7.32 -13.46 4.28
N GLU A 252 -7.87 -14.04 3.20
CA GLU A 252 -7.12 -14.78 2.20
C GLU A 252 -6.50 -13.89 1.11
N THR A 253 -7.14 -12.77 0.80
CA THR A 253 -6.72 -11.83 -0.26
C THR A 253 -6.05 -10.58 0.29
N SER A 254 -6.13 -10.34 1.60
CA SER A 254 -5.75 -9.09 2.27
C SER A 254 -6.47 -7.85 1.73
N ARG A 255 -7.56 -8.01 0.98
CA ARG A 255 -8.30 -6.88 0.41
C ARG A 255 -9.36 -6.39 1.37
N SER A 256 -9.63 -5.09 1.34
CA SER A 256 -10.63 -4.48 2.21
C SER A 256 -11.64 -3.62 1.45
N CYS A 257 -12.87 -3.57 1.97
CA CYS A 257 -13.95 -2.73 1.45
C CYS A 257 -14.59 -1.91 2.57
N PHE A 258 -15.13 -0.76 2.20
CA PHE A 258 -15.59 0.27 3.13
C PHE A 258 -17.00 0.71 2.77
N TRP A 259 -17.82 0.91 3.81
CA TRP A 259 -19.14 1.51 3.70
C TRP A 259 -19.36 2.50 4.84
N ASP A 260 -20.17 3.53 4.58
CA ASP A 260 -20.57 4.52 5.58
C ASP A 260 -22.03 4.95 5.38
N ASN A 261 -22.72 5.36 6.45
CA ASN A 261 -24.11 5.82 6.44
C ASN A 261 -24.24 7.22 5.84
N GLN A 262 -23.92 7.33 4.56
CA GLN A 262 -24.07 8.55 3.78
C GLN A 262 -24.78 8.31 2.45
N LYS A 263 -25.47 9.34 2.00
CA LYS A 263 -26.21 9.39 0.74
C LYS A 263 -26.08 10.79 0.17
N ASN A 264 -25.81 10.92 -1.13
CA ASN A 264 -25.56 12.22 -1.77
C ASN A 264 -24.50 13.04 -1.03
N LYS A 265 -23.42 12.39 -0.58
CA LYS A 265 -22.30 12.98 0.19
C LYS A 265 -22.66 13.47 1.60
N MET A 266 -23.91 13.34 2.00
CA MET A 266 -24.43 13.74 3.30
C MET A 266 -24.70 12.52 4.17
N ARG A 267 -24.32 12.60 5.45
CA ARG A 267 -24.63 11.58 6.44
C ARG A 267 -26.13 11.51 6.69
N PHE A 268 -26.68 10.31 6.89
CA PHE A 268 -28.06 10.12 7.33
C PHE A 268 -28.11 9.41 8.68
N GLY A 269 -29.02 9.83 9.56
CA GLY A 269 -29.24 9.16 10.83
C GLY A 269 -30.02 7.85 10.65
N ILE A 270 -29.69 6.86 11.47
CA ILE A 270 -30.42 5.59 11.53
C ILE A 270 -31.02 5.47 12.93
N PRO A 271 -32.35 5.41 13.08
CA PRO A 271 -32.95 5.11 14.39
C PRO A 271 -32.41 3.80 14.95
N ASN A 272 -32.13 3.75 16.25
CA ASN A 272 -31.65 2.54 16.91
C ASN A 272 -32.65 1.39 16.63
N ASN A 273 -32.11 0.21 16.33
CA ASN A 273 -32.86 -1.00 15.95
C ASN A 273 -33.55 -0.97 14.57
N MET A 274 -33.40 0.08 13.77
CA MET A 274 -33.88 0.07 12.40
C MET A 274 -32.87 -0.65 11.48
N PRO A 275 -33.27 -1.74 10.80
CA PRO A 275 -32.40 -2.36 9.82
C PRO A 275 -32.25 -1.47 8.58
N VAL A 276 -31.06 -1.50 7.97
CA VAL A 276 -30.77 -0.73 6.76
C VAL A 276 -30.10 -1.64 5.74
N PRO A 277 -30.65 -1.76 4.52
CA PRO A 277 -30.01 -2.51 3.46
C PRO A 277 -28.60 -2.01 3.19
N LEU A 278 -27.63 -2.92 2.96
CA LEU A 278 -26.26 -2.50 2.64
C LEU A 278 -26.21 -1.62 1.38
N SER A 279 -27.12 -1.85 0.42
CA SER A 279 -27.28 -1.02 -0.77
C SER A 279 -27.71 0.42 -0.49
N GLY A 280 -28.18 0.72 0.73
CA GLY A 280 -28.48 2.07 1.22
C GLY A 280 -27.26 2.81 1.77
N PHE A 281 -26.12 2.15 1.94
CA PHE A 281 -24.85 2.75 2.34
C PHE A 281 -24.06 3.20 1.10
N ALA A 282 -23.28 4.25 1.25
CA ALA A 282 -22.25 4.56 0.26
C ALA A 282 -21.07 3.61 0.46
N GLY A 283 -20.52 3.08 -0.63
CA GLY A 283 -19.30 2.28 -0.65
C GLY A 283 -18.45 2.61 -1.87
N GLY A 284 -17.14 2.35 -1.77
CA GLY A 284 -16.21 2.57 -2.87
C GLY A 284 -16.19 4.04 -3.32
N ALA A 285 -16.50 4.28 -4.59
CA ALA A 285 -16.50 5.63 -5.16
C ALA A 285 -17.61 6.54 -4.61
N ASP A 286 -18.72 5.99 -4.09
CA ASP A 286 -19.79 6.80 -3.50
C ASP A 286 -19.35 7.48 -2.19
N LEU A 287 -18.25 7.00 -1.59
CA LEU A 287 -17.65 7.63 -0.41
C LEU A 287 -16.86 8.90 -0.76
N PHE A 288 -16.48 9.08 -2.02
CA PHE A 288 -15.61 10.16 -2.47
C PHE A 288 -16.26 11.54 -2.27
N ASN A 289 -15.50 12.47 -1.65
CA ASN A 289 -15.98 13.80 -1.24
C ASN A 289 -17.23 13.77 -0.34
N GLY A 290 -17.40 12.68 0.39
CA GLY A 290 -18.50 12.48 1.34
C GLY A 290 -18.15 12.90 2.77
N SER A 291 -19.18 12.92 3.62
CA SER A 291 -19.09 13.24 5.05
C SER A 291 -18.26 12.27 5.90
N GLY A 292 -17.93 11.08 5.37
CA GLY A 292 -17.08 10.08 6.02
C GLY A 292 -15.58 10.39 5.95
N GLY A 293 -15.16 11.33 5.11
CA GLY A 293 -13.75 11.63 4.86
C GLY A 293 -13.05 10.58 4.00
N ILE A 294 -11.71 10.58 4.02
CA ILE A 294 -10.88 9.65 3.26
C ILE A 294 -10.62 8.41 4.14
N CYS A 295 -11.24 7.28 3.83
CA CYS A 295 -11.17 6.11 4.73
C CYS A 295 -9.74 5.61 4.91
N THR A 296 -8.97 5.50 3.82
CA THR A 296 -7.56 5.08 3.83
C THR A 296 -6.61 6.10 4.40
N ASP A 297 -7.07 7.30 4.73
CA ASP A 297 -6.29 8.26 5.50
C ASP A 297 -6.30 7.92 6.99
N CYS A 298 -7.34 7.23 7.49
CA CYS A 298 -7.39 6.76 8.89
C CYS A 298 -7.10 5.26 9.01
N HIS A 299 -7.54 4.47 8.03
CA HIS A 299 -7.48 3.01 7.99
C HIS A 299 -6.33 2.50 7.14
N ALA A 300 -5.14 3.05 7.39
CA ALA A 300 -3.90 2.66 6.75
C ALA A 300 -3.03 1.81 7.67
N GLY A 301 -2.19 0.99 7.06
CA GLY A 301 -1.32 0.03 7.71
C GLY A 301 -1.52 -1.36 7.16
N GLU A 302 -0.78 -2.31 7.72
CA GLU A 302 -0.96 -3.71 7.35
C GLU A 302 -2.33 -4.24 7.78
N ASN A 303 -2.95 -3.68 8.84
CA ASN A 303 -4.32 -3.98 9.25
C ASN A 303 -5.26 -2.80 8.91
N PRO A 304 -6.38 -3.01 8.18
CA PRO A 304 -7.32 -1.92 7.91
C PRO A 304 -8.12 -1.50 9.14
N PHE A 305 -8.13 -2.32 10.21
CA PHE A 305 -8.77 -1.99 11.47
C PHE A 305 -7.80 -1.29 12.41
N ILE A 306 -8.31 -0.32 13.18
CA ILE A 306 -7.54 0.33 14.24
C ILE A 306 -7.75 -0.48 15.52
N VAL A 307 -6.75 -1.30 15.86
CA VAL A 307 -6.81 -2.23 16.99
C VAL A 307 -6.07 -1.66 18.19
N HIS A 308 -6.74 -1.67 19.35
CA HIS A 308 -6.13 -1.36 20.64
C HIS A 308 -6.23 -2.59 21.54
N PRO A 309 -5.09 -3.10 22.07
CA PRO A 309 -5.10 -4.26 22.95
C PRO A 309 -6.04 -4.09 24.16
N GLY A 310 -6.73 -5.16 24.54
CA GLY A 310 -7.67 -5.17 25.67
C GLY A 310 -9.00 -4.45 25.41
N GLN A 311 -9.28 -4.04 24.17
CA GLN A 311 -10.59 -3.54 23.74
C GLN A 311 -11.34 -4.62 22.94
N PRO A 312 -12.67 -4.51 22.73
CA PRO A 312 -13.44 -5.47 21.92
C PRO A 312 -12.88 -5.77 20.52
N MET A 313 -12.11 -4.85 19.94
CA MET A 313 -11.46 -4.99 18.62
C MET A 313 -10.17 -5.84 18.66
N ASP A 314 -9.71 -6.28 19.84
CA ASP A 314 -8.52 -7.11 20.03
C ASP A 314 -8.77 -8.57 19.65
N ILE A 315 -9.07 -8.78 18.37
CA ILE A 315 -9.40 -10.09 17.80
C ILE A 315 -8.14 -10.76 17.23
N ALA A 316 -7.55 -11.64 18.03
CA ALA A 316 -6.49 -12.53 17.58
C ALA A 316 -7.05 -13.52 16.54
N GLY A 317 -6.55 -13.48 15.30
CA GLY A 317 -6.74 -14.56 14.31
C GLY A 317 -7.39 -14.17 12.98
N LEU A 318 -8.09 -13.03 12.88
CA LEU A 318 -8.74 -12.57 11.63
C LEU A 318 -8.01 -11.34 11.07
N LEU A 319 -6.73 -11.54 10.79
CA LEU A 319 -5.82 -10.52 10.29
C LEU A 319 -5.51 -10.77 8.81
N PRO A 320 -5.13 -9.74 8.05
CA PRO A 320 -4.71 -9.94 6.67
C PRO A 320 -3.42 -10.76 6.65
N LYS A 321 -3.25 -11.58 5.60
CA LYS A 321 -2.03 -12.37 5.39
C LYS A 321 -0.83 -11.49 5.05
N THR A 322 -1.10 -10.36 4.40
CA THR A 322 -0.11 -9.43 3.87
C THR A 322 -0.58 -8.00 4.12
N TRP A 323 0.09 -7.03 3.50
CA TRP A 323 -0.34 -5.64 3.50
C TRP A 323 -1.77 -5.49 2.97
N SER A 324 -2.62 -4.75 3.68
CA SER A 324 -4.01 -4.56 3.28
C SER A 324 -4.11 -3.77 1.97
N ASP A 325 -4.93 -4.25 1.04
CA ASP A 325 -5.18 -3.63 -0.27
C ASP A 325 -6.63 -3.11 -0.35
N PRO A 326 -6.86 -1.83 -0.03
CA PRO A 326 -8.20 -1.27 0.07
C PRO A 326 -8.84 -0.97 -1.28
N LEU A 327 -10.07 -1.43 -1.48
CA LEU A 327 -10.92 -1.11 -2.64
C LEU A 327 -11.59 0.26 -2.47
N VAL A 328 -10.87 1.33 -2.80
CA VAL A 328 -11.33 2.73 -2.61
C VAL A 328 -11.14 3.60 -3.84
N HIS A 329 -11.67 4.83 -3.82
CA HIS A 329 -11.54 5.75 -4.95
C HIS A 329 -10.05 6.02 -5.32
N PRO A 330 -9.68 6.09 -6.61
CA PRO A 330 -8.28 6.26 -7.05
C PRO A 330 -7.61 7.57 -6.60
N ALA A 331 -8.41 8.59 -6.30
CA ALA A 331 -7.88 9.87 -5.79
C ALA A 331 -7.47 9.82 -4.31
N TRP A 332 -7.73 8.73 -3.59
CA TRP A 332 -7.34 8.56 -2.20
C TRP A 332 -5.94 7.93 -2.06
N PRO A 333 -5.24 8.13 -0.93
CA PRO A 333 -4.05 7.35 -0.62
C PRO A 333 -4.38 5.85 -0.62
N GLN A 334 -3.63 5.05 -1.36
CA GLN A 334 -3.95 3.63 -1.56
C GLN A 334 -3.26 2.72 -0.52
N ASN A 335 -3.25 3.15 0.75
CA ASN A 335 -2.58 2.46 1.85
C ASN A 335 -1.10 2.13 1.56
N GLN A 336 -0.24 3.12 1.47
CA GLN A 336 1.20 2.88 1.26
C GLN A 336 1.87 2.43 2.54
N GLY A 337 2.92 1.60 2.42
CA GLY A 337 3.72 1.13 3.55
C GLY A 337 4.46 -0.17 3.24
N PRO A 338 5.11 -0.77 4.25
CA PRO A 338 5.25 -0.25 5.61
C PRO A 338 6.17 0.98 5.70
N THR A 339 6.02 1.78 6.74
CA THR A 339 6.98 2.88 7.02
C THR A 339 8.39 2.37 7.28
N SER A 340 9.38 3.19 6.94
CA SER A 340 10.77 3.00 7.35
C SER A 340 11.21 3.94 8.48
N ALA A 341 10.26 4.71 9.05
CA ALA A 341 10.53 5.76 10.06
C ALA A 341 11.24 5.24 11.32
N LEU A 342 11.01 3.99 11.70
CA LEU A 342 11.58 3.38 12.89
C LEU A 342 12.84 2.54 12.61
N ASN A 343 13.23 2.40 11.34
CA ASN A 343 14.40 1.62 11.01
C ASN A 343 15.62 2.27 11.67
N GLY A 344 16.55 1.43 12.17
CA GLY A 344 17.84 1.78 12.78
C GLY A 344 17.89 2.87 13.85
N ILE A 345 16.75 3.16 14.48
CA ILE A 345 16.75 3.91 15.74
C ILE A 345 17.40 3.02 16.82
N VAL A 346 18.51 3.50 17.37
CA VAL A 346 19.21 2.83 18.46
C VAL A 346 18.61 3.26 19.80
N LEU A 347 18.08 2.30 20.54
CA LEU A 347 17.53 2.48 21.87
C LEU A 347 18.59 2.26 22.95
N ASN A 348 18.60 3.15 23.94
CA ASN A 348 19.43 3.10 25.13
C ASN A 348 18.77 2.26 26.23
N PRO A 349 19.52 1.81 27.25
CA PRO A 349 18.91 1.20 28.43
C PRO A 349 17.83 2.10 29.05
N GLY A 350 16.64 1.54 29.26
CA GLY A 350 15.46 2.27 29.79
C GLY A 350 14.58 2.92 28.72
N GLU A 351 14.93 2.81 27.44
CA GLU A 351 14.05 3.18 26.32
C GLU A 351 13.31 1.94 25.78
N ASP A 352 12.06 2.14 25.38
CA ASP A 352 11.17 1.11 24.85
C ASP A 352 10.94 1.29 23.35
N SER A 353 10.60 0.18 22.67
CA SER A 353 10.33 0.18 21.22
C SER A 353 8.84 0.04 20.91
N CYS A 354 8.30 0.90 20.05
CA CYS A 354 6.98 0.74 19.42
C CYS A 354 6.92 -0.57 18.61
N LEU A 355 8.04 -1.03 18.06
CA LEU A 355 8.13 -2.30 17.33
C LEU A 355 7.95 -3.52 18.24
N SER A 356 8.04 -3.36 19.56
CA SER A 356 7.67 -4.44 20.49
C SER A 356 6.21 -4.88 20.32
N CYS A 357 5.35 -4.03 19.75
CA CYS A 357 3.96 -4.33 19.39
C CYS A 357 3.71 -4.24 17.86
N HIS A 358 4.37 -3.31 17.16
CA HIS A 358 4.06 -2.93 15.77
C HIS A 358 4.87 -3.64 14.66
N ASN A 359 5.19 -4.91 14.86
CA ASN A 359 5.73 -5.79 13.82
C ASN A 359 5.13 -7.21 13.88
N LYS A 360 4.18 -7.41 14.79
CA LYS A 360 3.57 -8.69 15.11
C LYS A 360 2.06 -8.52 15.33
N PRO A 361 1.26 -9.59 15.23
CA PRO A 361 -0.13 -9.55 15.66
C PRO A 361 -0.26 -9.09 17.14
N PRO A 362 -1.31 -8.32 17.50
CA PRO A 362 -2.30 -7.70 16.61
C PRO A 362 -1.85 -6.33 16.05
N GLY A 363 -0.76 -5.76 16.57
CA GLY A 363 -0.34 -4.38 16.33
C GLY A 363 0.07 -4.07 14.89
N ARG A 364 0.66 -5.05 14.19
CA ARG A 364 1.05 -4.99 12.77
C ARG A 364 1.87 -3.75 12.37
N ARG A 365 2.31 -3.69 11.12
CA ARG A 365 3.21 -2.62 10.66
C ARG A 365 2.45 -1.33 10.31
N PHE A 366 3.05 -0.19 10.68
CA PHE A 366 2.56 1.15 10.36
C PHE A 366 2.61 1.44 8.85
N PRO A 367 1.65 2.23 8.31
CA PRO A 367 1.72 2.75 6.94
C PRO A 367 2.86 3.74 6.77
N THR A 368 3.26 4.00 5.54
CA THR A 368 4.13 5.13 5.20
C THR A 368 3.51 6.41 5.76
N LEU A 369 4.29 7.12 6.59
CA LEU A 369 3.87 8.35 7.25
C LEU A 369 4.37 9.56 6.46
N SER A 370 3.49 10.51 6.20
CA SER A 370 3.79 11.70 5.41
C SER A 370 2.67 12.75 5.49
N THR A 371 2.90 13.90 4.86
CA THR A 371 1.87 14.94 4.67
C THR A 371 0.66 14.49 3.83
N ASP A 372 0.77 13.39 3.07
CA ASP A 372 -0.32 12.89 2.22
C ASP A 372 -1.27 11.94 2.98
N THR A 373 -1.00 11.71 4.27
CA THR A 373 -1.88 10.98 5.19
C THR A 373 -2.23 11.86 6.41
N PRO A 374 -2.85 13.04 6.21
CA PRO A 374 -3.07 14.01 7.27
C PRO A 374 -4.01 13.49 8.38
N GLY A 375 -4.95 12.61 8.08
CA GLY A 375 -5.81 11.96 9.06
C GLY A 375 -5.03 10.97 9.93
N TYR A 376 -4.18 10.14 9.32
CA TYR A 376 -3.35 9.21 10.08
C TYR A 376 -2.40 9.97 11.01
N CYS A 377 -1.70 10.95 10.44
CA CYS A 377 -0.66 11.71 11.12
C CYS A 377 -1.19 12.77 12.10
N GLY A 378 -2.33 13.39 11.77
CA GLY A 378 -2.93 14.46 12.58
C GLY A 378 -3.95 13.95 13.60
N VAL A 379 -4.50 12.75 13.42
CA VAL A 379 -5.55 12.21 14.29
C VAL A 379 -5.16 10.85 14.85
N ILE A 380 -4.94 9.83 14.00
CA ILE A 380 -4.83 8.45 14.48
C ILE A 380 -3.58 8.26 15.35
N LEU A 381 -2.40 8.56 14.82
CA LEU A 381 -1.13 8.41 15.52
C LEU A 381 -1.06 9.23 16.83
N PRO A 382 -1.32 10.55 16.84
CA PRO A 382 -1.19 11.34 18.06
C PRO A 382 -2.21 10.94 19.13
N LYS A 383 -3.46 10.68 18.74
CA LYS A 383 -4.49 10.30 19.71
C LYS A 383 -4.30 8.88 20.22
N ALA A 384 -3.81 7.94 19.40
CA ALA A 384 -3.45 6.62 19.88
C ALA A 384 -2.35 6.69 20.94
N ILE A 385 -1.25 7.42 20.67
CA ILE A 385 -0.16 7.63 21.63
C ILE A 385 -0.65 8.32 22.91
N GLN A 386 -1.59 9.25 22.79
CA GLN A 386 -2.09 9.95 23.97
C GLN A 386 -3.02 9.10 24.84
N PHE A 387 -3.90 8.30 24.23
CA PHE A 387 -5.04 7.72 24.94
C PHE A 387 -5.04 6.20 25.07
N THR A 388 -4.34 5.48 24.19
CA THR A 388 -4.43 4.02 24.12
C THR A 388 -3.09 3.30 24.01
N MET A 389 -2.01 4.00 23.67
CA MET A 389 -0.68 3.43 23.45
C MET A 389 0.39 4.15 24.28
N PRO A 390 1.41 3.44 24.80
CA PRO A 390 1.50 1.98 24.84
C PRO A 390 0.42 1.39 25.77
N PRO A 391 -0.01 0.14 25.55
CA PRO A 391 -0.95 -0.54 26.44
C PRO A 391 -0.44 -0.53 27.89
N GLY A 392 -1.32 -0.25 28.85
CA GLY A 392 -0.99 -0.20 30.27
C GLY A 392 -0.33 1.11 30.74
N SER A 393 0.20 1.94 29.84
CA SER A 393 0.70 3.27 30.18
C SER A 393 0.47 4.31 29.07
N PRO A 394 -0.78 4.55 28.62
CA PRO A 394 -1.05 5.53 27.58
C PRO A 394 -0.53 6.93 27.90
N GLY A 395 -0.01 7.62 26.89
CA GLY A 395 0.60 8.95 27.06
C GLY A 395 1.97 8.92 27.74
N SER A 396 2.50 7.75 28.13
CA SER A 396 3.88 7.61 28.62
C SER A 396 4.85 7.96 27.50
N ASN A 397 5.36 9.18 27.58
CA ASN A 397 6.17 9.77 26.53
C ASN A 397 7.68 9.54 26.72
N ALA A 398 8.13 9.17 27.92
CA ALA A 398 9.54 9.18 28.26
C ALA A 398 10.33 8.02 27.64
N SER A 399 9.87 6.77 27.80
CA SER A 399 10.62 5.61 27.31
C SER A 399 10.51 5.41 25.79
N TYR A 400 9.44 5.88 25.15
CA TYR A 400 9.22 5.77 23.69
C TYR A 400 9.61 7.03 22.91
N ALA A 401 10.24 8.02 23.54
CA ALA A 401 10.44 9.36 22.99
C ALA A 401 11.07 9.36 21.60
N LYS A 402 12.19 8.64 21.41
CA LYS A 402 12.92 8.60 20.13
C LYS A 402 12.07 8.08 18.97
N GLU A 403 11.41 6.94 19.16
CA GLU A 403 10.59 6.34 18.12
C GLU A 403 9.34 7.16 17.82
N LYS A 404 8.69 7.72 18.86
CA LYS A 404 7.58 8.65 18.70
C LYS A 404 7.97 9.88 17.88
N ASP A 405 9.09 10.51 18.23
CA ASP A 405 9.58 11.71 17.55
C ASP A 405 9.93 11.40 16.08
N ALA A 406 10.48 10.22 15.81
CA ALA A 406 10.72 9.78 14.43
C ALA A 406 9.43 9.58 13.63
N LEU A 407 8.39 8.97 14.21
CA LEU A 407 7.08 8.82 13.55
C LEU A 407 6.46 10.19 13.23
N PHE A 408 6.47 11.12 14.20
CA PHE A 408 5.95 12.48 13.97
C PHE A 408 6.81 13.28 12.98
N ALA A 409 8.13 13.12 13.01
CA ALA A 409 9.02 13.73 12.03
C ALA A 409 8.71 13.23 10.61
N SER A 410 8.45 11.93 10.43
CA SER A 410 8.01 11.38 9.15
C SER A 410 6.66 11.93 8.70
N CYS A 411 5.72 12.13 9.63
CA CYS A 411 4.42 12.75 9.33
C CYS A 411 4.52 14.19 8.76
N ASN A 412 5.58 14.93 9.11
CA ASN A 412 5.81 16.28 8.62
C ASN A 412 6.62 16.33 7.32
N ARG A 413 7.02 15.18 6.77
CA ARG A 413 7.74 15.12 5.50
C ARG A 413 6.75 14.89 4.36
N PRO A 414 6.90 15.61 3.24
CA PRO A 414 6.31 15.17 1.99
C PRO A 414 6.72 13.72 1.74
N LYS A 415 5.82 12.93 1.15
CA LYS A 415 6.22 11.64 0.57
C LYS A 415 7.39 11.85 -0.38
#